data_AF-A5LHE0-F1
#
_entry.id   AF-A5LHE0-F1
#
_cell.length_a   1.000
_cell.length_b   1.000
_cell.length_c   1.000
_cell.angle_alpha   90.00
_cell.angle_beta   90.00
_cell.angle_gamma   90.00
#
_symmetry.space_group_name_H-M   'P 1'
#
loop_
_entity.id
_entity.type
_entity.pdbx_description
1 polymer ?
#
loop_
_entity_poly.entity_id
_entity_poly.type
_entity_poly.pdbx_seq_one_letter_code
_entity_poly.pdbx_strand_id
1 'polypeptide(L)'
;SFRLLEVDNRVLLPVNTHIRILVTAGDVLHSWAVPSLGVKVDACPGRLNQVSIFMKREGVFYGQCSEICGVNHGFMPIVVQSVSMTEYIQWINAKLEGIQLV
;
A
#
# COMPACT_ATOMS: atom_id res chain seq x y z
N SER A 1 -13.58 -11.38 -6.33
CA SER A 1 -12.98 -10.82 -5.12
C SER A 1 -12.34 -11.95 -4.32
N PHE A 2 -11.07 -11.82 -3.95
CA PHE A 2 -10.37 -12.80 -3.10
C PHE A 2 -10.76 -12.58 -1.64
N ARG A 3 -11.22 -13.65 -0.97
CA ARG A 3 -11.62 -13.61 0.44
C ARG A 3 -10.43 -13.15 1.31
N LEU A 4 -10.65 -12.13 2.15
CA LEU A 4 -9.68 -11.55 3.09
C LEU A 4 -8.44 -10.87 2.49
N LEU A 5 -8.34 -10.74 1.17
CA LEU A 5 -7.21 -10.06 0.50
C LEU A 5 -7.62 -8.77 -0.22
N GLU A 6 -8.90 -8.62 -0.56
CA GLU A 6 -9.39 -7.40 -1.22
C GLU A 6 -9.61 -6.25 -0.24
N VAL A 7 -9.48 -5.04 -0.77
CA VAL A 7 -9.77 -3.77 -0.07
C VAL A 7 -10.70 -2.91 -0.94
N ASP A 8 -11.36 -1.95 -0.32
CA ASP A 8 -12.17 -0.93 -0.97
C ASP A 8 -11.30 0.05 -1.79
N ASN A 9 -10.18 0.50 -1.22
CA ASN A 9 -9.26 1.47 -1.81
C ASN A 9 -7.86 0.90 -1.91
N ARG A 10 -7.43 0.61 -3.13
CA ARG A 10 -6.09 0.09 -3.42
C ARG A 10 -5.08 1.22 -3.47
N VAL A 11 -3.84 0.93 -3.07
CA VAL A 11 -2.72 1.86 -3.26
C VAL A 11 -2.31 1.79 -4.74
N LEU A 12 -2.60 2.85 -5.51
CA LEU A 12 -2.19 2.96 -6.91
C LEU A 12 -0.77 3.54 -7.00
N LEU A 13 0.10 2.94 -7.82
CA LEU A 13 1.49 3.39 -8.00
C LEU A 13 1.96 3.20 -9.44
N PRO A 14 2.80 4.09 -10.00
CA PRO A 14 3.29 3.93 -11.37
C PRO A 14 4.36 2.83 -11.49
N VAL A 15 4.37 2.12 -12.61
CA VAL A 15 5.48 1.23 -13.01
C VAL A 15 6.75 2.02 -13.34
N ASN A 16 7.90 1.32 -13.36
CA ASN A 16 9.21 1.81 -13.80
C ASN A 16 9.67 3.11 -13.12
N THR A 17 9.20 3.34 -11.91
CA THR A 17 9.48 4.54 -11.12
C THR A 17 9.96 4.12 -9.73
N HIS A 18 11.00 4.79 -9.22
CA HIS A 18 11.46 4.59 -7.85
C HIS A 18 10.46 5.23 -6.88
N ILE A 19 9.87 4.43 -6.01
CA ILE A 19 8.89 4.88 -5.02
C ILE A 19 9.46 4.63 -3.63
N ARG A 20 9.37 5.64 -2.77
CA ARG A 20 9.73 5.54 -1.35
C ARG A 20 8.45 5.50 -0.52
N ILE A 21 8.25 4.41 0.21
CA ILE A 21 7.15 4.23 1.14
C ILE A 21 7.67 4.51 2.54
N LEU A 22 6.94 5.34 3.28
CA LEU A 22 7.18 5.59 4.70
C LEU A 22 6.11 4.86 5.50
N VAL A 23 6.52 4.07 6.48
CA VAL A 23 5.64 3.17 7.25
C VAL A 23 5.79 3.48 8.73
N THR A 24 4.66 3.70 9.41
CA THR A 24 4.55 3.87 10.85
C THR A 24 3.16 3.42 11.31
N ALA A 25 2.93 3.34 12.61
CA ALA A 25 1.63 2.98 13.18
C ALA A 25 1.16 4.05 14.17
N GLY A 26 -0.16 4.20 14.30
CA GLY A 26 -0.78 5.16 15.23
C GLY A 26 -1.13 4.57 16.60
N ASP A 27 -1.16 3.24 16.73
CA ASP A 27 -1.67 2.51 17.88
C ASP A 27 -0.66 1.47 18.42
N VAL A 28 -0.61 0.29 17.80
CA VAL A 28 0.23 -0.85 18.19
C VAL A 28 1.20 -1.21 17.06
N LEU A 29 2.00 -2.27 17.25
CA LEU A 29 2.84 -2.78 16.17
C LEU A 29 1.97 -3.38 15.05
N HIS A 30 2.30 -3.06 13.81
CA HIS A 30 1.82 -3.77 12.62
C HIS A 30 3.03 -4.06 11.71
N SER A 31 2.80 -4.70 10.56
CA SER A 31 3.85 -4.87 9.55
C SER A 31 3.27 -4.79 8.15
N TRP A 32 3.77 -3.83 7.37
CA TRP A 32 3.37 -3.63 5.98
C TRP A 32 4.15 -4.61 5.10
N ALA A 33 3.47 -5.65 4.63
CA ALA A 33 4.10 -6.73 3.88
C ALA A 33 3.35 -7.04 2.57
N VAL A 34 4.09 -7.02 1.46
CA VAL A 34 3.61 -7.40 0.12
C VAL A 34 4.61 -8.40 -0.48
N PRO A 35 4.40 -9.72 -0.31
CA PRO A 35 5.40 -10.75 -0.62
C PRO A 35 5.92 -10.72 -2.05
N SER A 36 5.05 -10.49 -3.04
CA SER A 36 5.43 -10.43 -4.46
C SER A 36 6.31 -9.23 -4.82
N LEU A 37 6.33 -8.19 -3.98
CA LEU A 37 7.25 -7.05 -4.10
C LEU A 37 8.54 -7.25 -3.28
N GLY A 38 8.64 -8.35 -2.51
CA GLY A 38 9.78 -8.62 -1.64
C GLY A 38 9.88 -7.65 -0.45
N VAL A 39 8.78 -7.02 -0.06
CA VAL A 39 8.76 -6.02 1.03
C VAL A 39 8.04 -6.56 2.24
N LYS A 40 8.69 -6.42 3.40
CA LYS A 40 8.10 -6.53 4.74
C LYS A 40 8.79 -5.52 5.65
N VAL A 41 8.02 -4.59 6.21
CA VAL A 41 8.54 -3.53 7.08
C VAL A 41 7.57 -3.31 8.23
N ASP A 42 8.09 -3.35 9.45
CA ASP A 42 7.26 -3.12 10.63
C ASP A 42 6.81 -1.65 10.72
N ALA A 43 5.56 -1.48 11.10
CA ALA A 43 4.97 -0.20 11.43
C ALA A 43 5.01 -0.05 12.95
N CYS A 44 5.98 0.72 13.44
CA CYS A 44 6.18 0.91 14.88
C CYS A 44 5.69 2.29 15.32
N PRO A 45 4.81 2.40 16.32
CA PRO A 45 4.44 3.70 16.88
C PRO A 45 5.68 4.48 17.35
N GLY A 46 5.75 5.77 16.99
CA GLY A 46 6.88 6.64 17.32
C GLY A 46 8.14 6.43 16.47
N ARG A 47 8.12 5.56 15.45
CA ARG A 47 9.21 5.40 14.47
C ARG A 47 8.68 5.45 13.05
N LEU A 48 9.36 6.21 12.19
CA LEU A 48 9.07 6.27 10.76
C LEU A 48 10.10 5.42 10.00
N ASN A 49 9.69 4.21 9.59
CA ASN A 49 10.50 3.35 8.75
C ASN A 49 10.33 3.74 7.27
N GLN A 50 11.34 3.46 6.44
CA GLN A 50 11.28 3.71 5.00
C GLN A 50 11.68 2.48 4.20
N VAL A 51 11.08 2.29 3.04
CA VAL A 51 11.46 1.29 2.06
C VAL A 51 11.31 1.83 0.65
N SER A 52 12.23 1.46 -0.23
CA SER A 52 12.18 1.80 -1.65
C SER A 52 11.69 0.62 -2.45
N ILE A 53 10.75 0.85 -3.36
CA ILE A 53 10.24 -0.16 -4.29
C ILE A 53 10.39 0.31 -5.74
N PHE A 54 10.50 -0.66 -6.64
CA PHE A 54 10.53 -0.44 -8.09
C PHE A 54 9.72 -1.55 -8.78
N MET A 55 8.54 -1.21 -9.32
CA MET A 55 7.65 -2.17 -9.97
C MET A 55 7.96 -2.23 -11.47
N LYS A 56 8.31 -3.43 -11.96
CA LYS A 56 8.70 -3.66 -13.36
C LYS A 56 7.53 -3.97 -14.31
N ARG A 57 6.33 -4.20 -13.76
CA ARG A 57 5.15 -4.60 -14.52
C ARG A 57 3.88 -4.07 -13.87
N GLU A 58 2.89 -3.80 -14.70
CA GLU A 58 1.54 -3.48 -14.25
C GLU A 58 0.87 -4.72 -13.64
N GLY A 59 -0.09 -4.49 -12.75
CA GLY A 59 -0.86 -5.55 -12.12
C GLY A 59 -1.20 -5.27 -10.66
N VAL A 60 -1.83 -6.26 -10.02
CA VAL A 60 -2.28 -6.17 -8.63
C VAL A 60 -1.43 -7.10 -7.76
N PHE A 61 -0.93 -6.55 -6.66
CA PHE A 61 -0.08 -7.22 -5.68
C PHE A 61 -0.77 -7.21 -4.32
N TYR A 62 -0.89 -8.38 -3.71
CA TYR A 62 -1.60 -8.58 -2.45
C TYR A 62 -0.62 -8.76 -1.29
N GLY A 63 -1.03 -8.31 -0.12
CA GLY A 63 -0.30 -8.36 1.12
C GLY A 63 -1.24 -8.46 2.31
N GLN A 64 -0.67 -8.75 3.48
CA GLN A 64 -1.39 -8.78 4.76
C GLN A 64 -0.47 -8.30 5.87
N CYS A 65 -1.06 -7.85 6.98
CA CYS A 65 -0.30 -7.57 8.19
C CYS A 65 0.50 -8.79 8.61
N SER A 66 1.79 -8.59 8.92
CA SER A 66 2.73 -9.67 9.25
C SER A 66 3.34 -9.55 10.66
N GLU A 67 2.70 -8.77 11.53
CA GLU A 67 3.02 -8.59 12.95
C GLU A 67 1.73 -8.59 13.78
N ILE A 68 1.69 -9.36 14.87
CA ILE A 68 0.45 -9.57 15.64
C ILE A 68 -0.03 -8.25 16.27
N CYS A 69 -1.21 -7.79 15.84
CA CYS A 69 -1.74 -6.46 16.18
C CYS A 69 -3.12 -6.49 16.87
N GLY A 70 -3.58 -7.67 17.31
CA GLY A 70 -4.84 -7.85 18.03
C GLY A 70 -5.82 -8.78 17.32
N VAL A 71 -7.10 -8.72 17.72
CA VAL A 71 -8.14 -9.67 17.29
C VAL A 71 -8.35 -9.68 15.77
N ASN A 72 -8.28 -8.51 15.14
CA ASN A 72 -8.51 -8.36 13.70
C ASN A 72 -7.24 -8.46 12.85
N HIS A 73 -6.15 -8.99 13.39
CA HIS A 73 -4.85 -9.07 12.71
C HIS A 73 -4.92 -9.72 11.32
N GLY A 74 -5.72 -10.78 11.16
CA GLY A 74 -5.91 -11.46 9.86
C GLY A 74 -6.84 -10.75 8.87
N PHE A 75 -7.44 -9.61 9.24
CA PHE A 75 -8.50 -8.93 8.51
C PHE A 75 -8.11 -7.52 8.03
N MET A 76 -6.81 -7.23 7.96
CA MET A 76 -6.28 -5.96 7.46
C MET A 76 -5.31 -6.19 6.28
N PRO A 77 -5.85 -6.55 5.09
CA PRO A 77 -5.03 -6.78 3.91
C PRO A 77 -4.48 -5.48 3.30
N ILE A 78 -3.51 -5.65 2.43
CA ILE A 78 -2.86 -4.60 1.65
C ILE A 78 -3.02 -4.96 0.18
N VAL A 79 -3.44 -4.00 -0.64
CA VAL A 79 -3.47 -4.17 -2.10
C VAL A 79 -2.76 -3.01 -2.76
N VAL A 80 -1.73 -3.33 -3.54
CA VAL A 80 -1.00 -2.37 -4.38
C VAL A 80 -1.33 -2.67 -5.83
N GLN A 81 -1.80 -1.67 -6.56
CA GLN A 81 -2.03 -1.76 -7.99
C GLN A 81 -0.98 -0.92 -8.72
N SER A 82 -0.20 -1.56 -9.56
CA SER A 82 0.75 -0.89 -10.42
C SER A 82 0.14 -0.62 -11.79
N VAL A 83 0.22 0.64 -12.22
CA VAL A 83 -0.39 1.16 -13.45
C VAL A 83 0.62 1.94 -14.28
N SER A 84 0.27 2.28 -15.52
CA SER A 84 1.06 3.18 -16.35
C SER A 84 1.18 4.57 -15.70
N MET A 85 2.25 5.31 -16.02
CA MET A 85 2.41 6.68 -15.52
C MET A 85 1.25 7.60 -15.95
N THR A 86 0.71 7.40 -17.15
CA THR A 86 -0.43 8.16 -17.67
C THR A 86 -1.69 7.92 -16.84
N GLU A 87 -2.01 6.67 -16.54
CA GLU A 87 -3.16 6.31 -15.70
C GLU A 87 -2.98 6.83 -14.27
N TYR A 88 -1.76 6.74 -13.72
CA TYR A 88 -1.45 7.28 -12.40
C TYR A 88 -1.69 8.81 -12.33
N ILE A 89 -1.24 9.56 -13.32
CA ILE A 89 -1.47 11.02 -13.38
C ILE A 89 -2.96 11.35 -13.50
N GLN A 90 -3.70 10.63 -14.36
CA GLN A 90 -5.15 10.81 -14.49
C GLN A 90 -5.86 10.54 -13.17
N TRP A 91 -5.49 9.46 -12.47
CA TRP A 91 -6.04 9.11 -11.17
C TRP A 91 -5.76 10.17 -10.11
N ILE A 92 -4.52 10.70 -10.05
CA ILE A 92 -4.16 11.79 -9.14
C ILE A 92 -5.01 13.04 -9.43
N ASN A 93 -5.12 13.45 -10.70
CA ASN A 93 -5.90 14.64 -11.06
C ASN A 93 -7.37 14.49 -10.66
N ALA A 94 -7.98 13.34 -10.96
CA ALA A 94 -9.37 13.07 -10.57
C ALA A 94 -9.56 13.10 -9.04
N LYS A 95 -8.58 12.60 -8.26
CA LYS A 95 -8.62 12.67 -6.80
C LYS A 95 -8.46 14.10 -6.28
N LEU A 96 -7.59 14.91 -6.89
CA LEU A 96 -7.39 16.30 -6.51
C LEU A 96 -8.61 17.17 -6.82
N GLU A 97 -9.25 16.99 -7.98
CA GLU A 97 -10.50 17.67 -8.34
C GLU A 97 -11.63 17.31 -7.36
N GLY A 98 -11.74 16.04 -6.96
CA GLY A 98 -12.72 15.61 -5.97
C GLY A 98 -12.48 16.16 -4.56
N ILE A 99 -11.24 16.50 -4.21
CA ILE A 99 -10.88 17.13 -2.91
C ILE A 99 -11.25 18.62 -2.89
N GLN A 100 -11.33 19.30 -4.05
CA GLN A 100 -11.71 20.71 -4.12
C GLN A 100 -13.22 20.97 -3.89
N LEU A 101 -14.04 19.92 -3.82
CA LEU A 101 -15.49 20.03 -3.61
C LEU A 101 -15.92 19.85 -2.14
N VAL A 102 -14.99 19.94 -1.18
CA VAL A 102 -15.27 19.92 0.27
C VAL A 102 -14.90 21.25 0.91
#